data_AF-C7F6L2-F1
#
_entry.id   AF-C7F6L2-F1
#
_cell.length_a   1.000
_cell.length_b   1.000
_cell.length_c   1.000
_cell.angle_alpha   90.00
_cell.angle_beta   90.00
_cell.angle_gamma   90.00
#
_symmetry.space_group_name_H-M   'P 1'
#
loop_
_entity.id
_entity.type
_entity.pdbx_description
1 polymer ?
#
loop_
_entity_poly.entity_id
_entity_poly.type
_entity_poly.pdbx_seq_one_letter_code
_entity_poly.pdbx_strand_id
1 'polypeptide(L)' 'KISEKKMATPVEVLCKGFPAEFSMYLNYCRGLRFEEGPDYMYLRQLFRILFRTLNYQYDYTFDWTMLKQKVAVSI' A
#
# COMPACT_ATOMS: atom_id res chain seq x y z
N LYS A 1 13.48 18.25 11.16
CA LYS A 1 13.74 18.20 9.70
C LYS A 1 13.17 16.90 9.09
N ILE A 2 11.85 16.77 8.99
CA ILE A 2 11.19 15.59 8.37
C ILE A 2 11.04 15.77 6.86
N SER A 3 10.78 17.00 6.41
CA SER A 3 10.67 17.38 4.99
C SER A 3 11.97 17.07 4.23
N GLU A 4 13.11 17.51 4.77
CA GLU A 4 14.43 17.25 4.19
C GLU A 4 14.68 15.75 3.99
N LYS A 5 14.35 14.93 5.00
CA LYS A 5 14.53 13.49 4.91
C LYS A 5 13.61 12.85 3.86
N LYS A 6 12.36 13.32 3.73
CA LYS A 6 11.42 12.87 2.69
C LYS A 6 11.88 13.25 1.28
N MET A 7 12.47 14.42 1.10
CA MET A 7 13.03 14.87 -0.18
C MET A 7 14.29 14.08 -0.56
N ALA A 8 15.18 13.82 0.41
CA ALA A 8 16.43 13.11 0.19
C ALA A 8 16.27 11.59 0.02
N THR A 9 15.08 11.03 0.24
CA THR A 9 14.83 9.59 0.12
C THR A 9 14.05 9.32 -1.17
N PRO A 10 14.68 8.71 -2.20
CA PRO A 10 13.98 8.30 -3.42
C PRO A 10 12.88 7.28 -3.13
N VAL A 11 11.84 7.27 -3.97
CA VAL A 11 10.69 6.35 -3.81
C VAL A 11 11.16 4.90 -3.91
N GLU A 12 12.11 4.63 -4.80
CA GLU A 12 12.67 3.31 -5.07
C GLU A 12 13.47 2.78 -3.86
N VAL A 13 14.13 3.69 -3.13
CA VAL A 13 14.84 3.35 -1.89
C VAL A 13 13.83 3.11 -0.77
N LEU A 14 12.80 3.95 -0.66
CA LEU A 14 11.75 3.79 0.37
C LEU A 14 10.97 2.49 0.20
N CYS A 15 10.65 2.11 -1.04
CA CYS A 15 9.86 0.92 -1.37
C CYS A 15 10.71 -0.34 -1.60
N LYS A 16 12.02 -0.29 -1.35
CA LYS A 16 12.90 -1.43 -1.55
C LYS A 16 12.44 -2.63 -0.71
N GLY A 17 12.27 -3.79 -1.37
CA GLY A 17 11.80 -5.03 -0.73
C GLY A 17 10.29 -5.20 -0.67
N PHE A 18 9.52 -4.23 -1.17
CA PHE A 18 8.07 -4.31 -1.32
C PHE A 18 7.66 -4.47 -2.80
N PRO A 19 6.43 -4.91 -3.09
CA PRO A 19 5.89 -4.94 -4.45
C PRO A 19 5.99 -3.60 -5.19
N ALA A 20 6.16 -3.64 -6.51
CA ALA A 20 6.39 -2.45 -7.33
C ALA A 20 5.18 -1.48 -7.35
N GLU A 21 3.97 -1.98 -7.08
CA GLU A 21 2.75 -1.18 -7.01
C GLU A 21 2.84 -0.06 -5.97
N PHE A 22 3.61 -0.25 -4.90
CA PHE A 22 3.85 0.79 -3.90
C PHE A 22 4.65 1.98 -4.45
N SER A 23 5.72 1.72 -5.22
CA SER A 23 6.49 2.78 -5.85
C SER A 23 5.70 3.43 -6.99
N MET A 24 4.95 2.66 -7.78
CA MET A 24 4.04 3.17 -8.80
C MET A 24 3.00 4.13 -8.21
N TYR A 25 2.38 3.78 -7.08
CA TYR A 25 1.42 4.62 -6.37
C TYR A 25 2.06 5.95 -5.94
N LEU A 26 3.22 5.91 -5.28
CA LEU A 26 3.89 7.11 -4.78
C LEU A 26 4.37 8.02 -5.91
N ASN A 27 4.92 7.44 -6.98
CA ASN A 27 5.35 8.21 -8.15
C ASN A 27 4.14 8.82 -8.88
N TYR A 28 3.02 8.11 -8.99
CA TYR A 28 1.76 8.67 -9.50
C TYR A 28 1.33 9.89 -8.67
N CYS A 29 1.21 9.74 -7.35
CA CYS A 29 0.76 10.85 -6.49
C CYS A 29 1.71 12.06 -6.53
N ARG A 30 3.04 11.85 -6.66
CA ARG A 30 4.02 12.93 -6.80
C ARG A 30 3.98 13.61 -8.16
N GLY A 31 3.48 12.92 -9.20
CA GLY A 31 3.38 13.44 -10.56
C GLY A 31 2.09 14.22 -10.86
N LEU A 32 1.11 14.20 -9.95
CA LEU A 32 -0.13 14.95 -10.11
C LEU A 32 0.14 16.46 -10.15
N ARG A 33 -0.48 17.15 -11.13
CA ARG A 33 -0.52 18.62 -11.15
C ARG A 33 -1.42 19.14 -10.02
N PHE A 34 -1.27 20.41 -9.66
CA PHE A 34 -2.02 21.03 -8.55
C PHE A 34 -3.55 20.92 -8.70
N GLU A 35 -4.07 21.05 -9.92
CA GLU A 35 -5.51 20.98 -10.22
C GLU A 35 -5.94 19.60 -10.75
N GLU A 36 -5.02 18.64 -10.87
CA GLU A 36 -5.30 17.34 -11.45
C GLU A 36 -6.00 16.43 -10.45
N GLY A 37 -7.20 15.97 -10.82
CA GLY A 37 -7.93 14.96 -10.06
C GLY A 37 -7.23 13.59 -10.13
N PRO A 38 -7.00 12.89 -9.00
CA PRO A 38 -6.45 11.54 -9.03
C PRO A 38 -7.39 10.54 -9.72
N ASP A 39 -6.84 9.63 -10.51
CA ASP A 39 -7.54 8.44 -10.99
C ASP A 39 -7.61 7.39 -9.87
N TYR A 40 -8.64 7.53 -9.04
CA TYR A 40 -8.88 6.60 -7.94
C TYR A 40 -9.19 5.18 -8.41
N MET A 41 -9.68 4.98 -9.63
CA MET A 41 -9.95 3.64 -10.16
C MET A 41 -8.63 2.93 -10.45
N TYR A 42 -7.71 3.59 -11.16
CA TYR A 42 -6.36 3.10 -11.40
C TYR A 42 -5.62 2.76 -10.10
N LEU A 43 -5.61 3.70 -9.14
CA LEU A 43 -4.90 3.52 -7.88
C LEU A 43 -5.42 2.33 -7.06
N ARG A 44 -6.75 2.14 -7.01
CA ARG A 44 -7.35 0.95 -6.38
C ARG A 44 -7.04 -0.32 -7.16
N GLN A 45 -6.99 -0.24 -8.49
CA GLN A 45 -6.76 -1.40 -9.35
C GLN A 45 -5.34 -1.96 -9.19
N LEU A 46 -4.32 -1.10 -9.00
CA LEU A 46 -2.95 -1.53 -8.70
C LEU A 46 -2.93 -2.54 -7.54
N PHE A 47 -3.47 -2.14 -6.39
CA PHE A 47 -3.46 -3.00 -5.20
C PHE A 47 -4.42 -4.18 -5.32
N ARG A 48 -5.55 -4.04 -6.02
CA ARG A 48 -6.48 -5.17 -6.26
C ARG A 48 -5.86 -6.26 -7.11
N ILE A 49 -5.10 -5.90 -8.15
CA ILE A 49 -4.38 -6.86 -8.98
C ILE A 49 -3.31 -7.54 -8.14
N LEU A 50 -2.46 -6.78 -7.44
CA LEU A 50 -1.43 -7.32 -6.55
C LEU A 50 -2.01 -8.30 -5.52
N PHE A 51 -3.11 -7.92 -4.87
CA PHE A 51 -3.80 -8.74 -3.87
C PHE A 51 -4.25 -10.09 -4.45
N ARG A 52 -4.79 -10.10 -5.68
CA ARG A 52 -5.16 -11.33 -6.39
C ARG A 52 -3.95 -12.15 -6.80
N THR A 53 -2.87 -11.51 -7.28
CA THR A 53 -1.62 -12.18 -7.64
C THR A 53 -0.98 -12.90 -6.46
N LEU A 54 -1.12 -12.33 -5.25
CA LEU A 54 -0.69 -12.95 -3.99
C LEU A 54 -1.68 -14.00 -3.45
N ASN A 55 -2.74 -14.31 -4.20
CA ASN A 55 -3.81 -15.26 -3.86
C ASN A 55 -4.58 -14.94 -2.57
N TYR A 56 -4.62 -13.67 -2.17
CA TYR A 56 -5.43 -13.26 -1.02
C TYR A 56 -6.91 -13.16 -1.37
N GLN A 57 -7.76 -13.39 -0.37
CA GLN A 57 -9.22 -13.31 -0.47
C GLN A 57 -9.73 -12.11 0.31
N TYR A 58 -10.79 -11.47 -0.21
CA TYR A 58 -11.42 -10.35 0.46
C TYR A 58 -12.45 -10.86 1.48
N ASP A 59 -11.96 -11.52 2.52
CA ASP A 59 -12.74 -12.20 3.56
C ASP A 59 -12.90 -11.38 4.85
N TYR A 60 -12.34 -10.16 4.87
CA TYR A 60 -12.28 -9.28 6.04
C TYR A 60 -11.51 -9.86 7.24
N THR A 61 -10.64 -10.85 7.01
CA THR A 61 -9.73 -11.40 8.02
C THR A 61 -8.44 -10.57 8.06
N PHE A 62 -8.35 -9.65 9.01
CA PHE A 62 -7.14 -8.85 9.25
C PHE A 62 -6.26 -9.48 10.32
N ASP A 63 -4.99 -9.06 10.42
CA ASP A 63 -4.05 -9.54 11.45
C ASP A 63 -4.65 -9.50 12.87
N TRP A 64 -5.33 -8.39 13.23
CA TRP A 64 -5.96 -8.25 14.54
C TRP A 64 -7.20 -9.14 14.74
N THR A 65 -7.85 -9.62 13.67
CA THR A 65 -8.95 -10.60 13.79
C THR A 65 -8.42 -11.98 14.17
N MET A 66 -7.28 -12.39 13.61
CA MET A 66 -6.62 -13.64 13.94
C MET A 66 -6.06 -13.63 15.37
N LEU A 67 -5.49 -12.50 15.81
CA LEU A 67 -5.00 -12.37 17.18
C LEU A 67 -6.11 -12.59 18.21
N LYS A 68 -7.31 -12.03 17.98
CA LYS A 68 -8.47 -12.22 18.86
C LYS A 68 -8.96 -13.67 18.88
N GLN A 69 -8.98 -14.34 17.72
CA GLN A 69 -9.35 -15.75 17.64
C GLN A 69 -8.36 -16.65 18.40
N LYS A 70 -7.05 -16.44 18.23
CA LYS A 70 -6.03 -17.21 18.96
C LYS A 70 -6.17 -17.06 20.47
N VAL A 71 -6.41 -15.83 20.96
CA VAL A 71 -6.68 -15.58 22.38
C VAL A 71 -7.93 -16.33 22.85
N ALA A 72 -9.03 -16.29 22.09
CA ALA A 72 -10.27 -16.98 22.45
C ALA A 72 -10.15 -18.52 22.43
N VAL A 73 -9.27 -19.08 21.61
CA VAL A 73 -9.01 -20.54 21.55
C VAL A 73 -8.04 -21.00 22.64
N SER A 74 -7.27 -20.08 23.23
CA SER A 74 -6.27 -20.38 24.27
C SER A 74 -6.82 -20.24 25.70
N ILE A 75 -8.10 -19.89 25.84
CA ILE A 75 -8.87 -19.79 27.09
C ILE A 75 -9.89 -20.93 27.10
#